data_AF-A0A951MK99-F1
#
_entry.id   AF-A0A951MK99-F1
#
_cell.length_a   1.000
_cell.length_b   1.000
_cell.length_c   1.000
_cell.angle_alpha   90.00
_cell.angle_beta   90.00
_cell.angle_gamma   90.00
#
_symmetry.space_group_name_H-M   'P 1'
#
loop_
_entity.id
_entity.type
_entity.pdbx_description
1 polymer ?
#
loop_
_entity_poly.entity_id
_entity_poly.type
_entity_poly.pdbx_seq_one_letter_code
_entity_poly.pdbx_strand_id
1 'polypeptide(L)'
;GLVEYLRMLQMLRDHDWSPLRCIPHGGHQMSLNIAAGLGLGGNESYPDLFQPFGGFPDGVEVQDGHIVMPELPGIGFEGKADLIREMRTLSD
;
A
#
# COMPACT_ATOMS: atom_id res chain seq x y z
N GLY A 1 -12.00 -3.27 -3.05
CA GLY A 1 -10.92 -2.74 -3.90
C GLY A 1 -11.04 -1.24 -4.05
N LEU A 2 -10.12 -0.58 -4.77
CA LEU A 2 -10.03 0.90 -4.84
C LEU A 2 -11.34 1.59 -5.23
N VAL A 3 -12.09 1.05 -6.20
CA VAL A 3 -13.37 1.65 -6.65
C VAL A 3 -14.34 1.87 -5.49
N GLU A 4 -14.48 0.88 -4.60
CA GLU A 4 -15.34 1.02 -3.42
C GLU A 4 -14.68 1.89 -2.34
N TYR A 5 -13.35 1.83 -2.22
CA TYR A 5 -12.61 2.70 -1.30
C TYR A 5 -12.85 4.20 -1.61
N LEU A 6 -12.96 4.57 -2.88
CA LEU A 6 -13.32 5.94 -3.28
C LEU A 6 -14.73 6.35 -2.82
N ARG A 7 -15.70 5.42 -2.83
CA ARG A 7 -17.04 5.68 -2.30
C ARG A 7 -17.02 5.81 -0.78
N MET A 8 -16.22 5.01 -0.09
CA MET A 8 -16.01 5.15 1.35
C MET A 8 -15.38 6.49 1.70
N LEU A 9 -14.34 6.94 0.98
CA LEU A 9 -13.75 8.25 1.19
C LEU A 9 -14.75 9.39 0.91
N GLN A 10 -15.65 9.23 -0.07
CA GLN A 10 -16.74 10.18 -0.27
C GLN A 10 -17.68 10.21 0.94
N MET A 11 -18.13 9.05 1.42
CA MET A 11 -18.98 8.95 2.60
C MET A 11 -18.32 9.59 3.83
N LEU A 12 -17.01 9.39 4.03
CA LEU A 12 -16.27 10.05 5.11
C LEU A 12 -16.32 11.58 4.97
N ARG A 13 -16.10 12.11 3.77
CA ARG A 13 -16.20 13.56 3.53
C ARG A 13 -17.60 14.10 3.78
N ASP A 14 -18.64 13.36 3.40
CA ASP A 14 -20.05 13.74 3.63
C ASP A 14 -20.40 13.78 5.13
N HIS A 15 -19.57 13.16 5.98
CA HIS A 15 -19.68 13.14 7.43
C HIS A 15 -18.55 13.92 8.14
N ASP A 16 -17.90 14.86 7.45
CA ASP A 16 -16.84 15.73 7.99
C ASP A 16 -15.59 14.99 8.50
N TRP A 17 -15.33 13.78 8.00
CA TRP A 17 -14.11 13.03 8.28
C TRP A 17 -13.03 13.30 7.22
N SER A 18 -11.83 13.63 7.71
CA SER A 18 -10.64 13.77 6.86
C SER A 18 -10.06 12.42 6.45
N PRO A 19 -9.65 12.21 5.18
CA PRO A 19 -8.92 11.03 4.74
C PRO A 19 -7.63 10.76 5.52
N LEU A 20 -7.03 11.79 6.14
CA LEU A 20 -5.86 11.65 7.03
C LEU A 20 -6.14 10.79 8.27
N ARG A 21 -7.41 10.49 8.57
CA ARG A 21 -7.80 9.57 9.65
C ARG A 21 -7.78 8.11 9.23
N CYS A 22 -7.55 7.82 7.95
CA CYS A 22 -7.48 6.47 7.44
C CYS A 22 -6.05 5.96 7.47
N ILE A 23 -5.82 4.86 8.19
CA ILE A 23 -4.60 4.05 8.14
C ILE A 23 -5.09 2.63 7.77
N PRO A 24 -5.07 2.26 6.48
CA PRO A 24 -5.62 0.98 6.03
C PRO A 24 -4.90 -0.21 6.68
N HIS A 25 -5.69 -1.22 7.04
CA HIS A 25 -5.19 -2.54 7.41
C HIS A 25 -4.58 -3.26 6.21
N GLY A 26 -3.67 -4.19 6.48
CA GLY A 26 -3.33 -5.28 5.56
C GLY A 26 -1.90 -5.27 5.04
N GLY A 27 -1.07 -4.28 5.36
CA GLY A 27 0.38 -4.38 5.16
C GLY A 27 0.87 -4.45 3.70
N HIS A 28 0.04 -4.05 2.72
CA HIS A 28 0.28 -4.33 1.31
C HIS A 28 0.50 -3.08 0.44
N GLN A 29 1.28 -3.22 -0.64
CA GLN A 29 1.69 -2.12 -1.54
C GLN A 29 0.53 -1.36 -2.20
N MET A 30 -0.63 -2.00 -2.38
CA MET A 30 -1.83 -1.30 -2.86
C MET A 30 -2.25 -0.17 -1.89
N SER A 31 -2.22 -0.40 -0.57
CA SER A 31 -2.61 0.63 0.40
C SER A 31 -1.57 1.73 0.51
N LEU A 32 -0.28 1.43 0.30
CA LEU A 32 0.78 2.45 0.19
C LEU A 32 0.49 3.41 -0.98
N ASN A 33 0.13 2.87 -2.15
CA ASN A 33 -0.24 3.68 -3.31
C ASN A 33 -1.49 4.54 -3.05
N ILE A 34 -2.52 3.98 -2.40
CA ILE A 34 -3.73 4.74 -2.04
C ILE A 34 -3.39 5.84 -1.02
N ALA A 35 -2.55 5.53 -0.03
CA ALA A 35 -2.12 6.50 0.99
C ALA A 35 -1.37 7.69 0.37
N ALA A 36 -0.38 7.41 -0.47
CA ALA A 36 0.40 8.43 -1.16
C ALA A 36 -0.45 9.22 -2.16
N GLY A 37 -1.31 8.55 -2.94
CA GLY A 37 -2.08 9.17 -4.02
C GLY A 37 -3.33 9.93 -3.58
N LEU A 38 -3.99 9.49 -2.50
CA LEU A 38 -5.25 10.08 -2.01
C LEU A 38 -5.10 10.84 -0.69
N GLY A 39 -3.88 10.95 -0.14
CA GLY A 39 -3.60 11.68 1.08
C GLY A 39 -4.22 11.04 2.33
N LEU A 40 -3.97 9.74 2.52
CA LEU A 40 -4.37 9.05 3.75
C LEU A 40 -3.35 9.28 4.88
N GLY A 41 -3.69 8.86 6.09
CA GLY A 41 -2.84 9.04 7.28
C GLY A 41 -1.64 8.11 7.37
N GLY A 42 -1.63 7.01 6.62
CA GLY A 42 -0.54 6.04 6.63
C GLY A 42 -0.98 4.68 6.10
N ASN A 43 -0.20 3.64 6.42
CA ASN A 43 -0.53 2.25 6.12
C ASN A 43 0.07 1.34 7.22
N GLU A 44 -0.62 0.27 7.55
CA GLU A 44 -0.05 -0.78 8.40
C GLU A 44 1.13 -1.49 7.71
N SER A 45 2.03 -2.12 8.47
CA SER A 45 3.07 -3.00 7.94
C SER A 45 3.30 -4.18 8.88
N TYR A 46 3.62 -5.35 8.30
CA TYR A 46 3.96 -6.57 9.01
C TYR A 46 5.38 -7.00 8.62
N PRO A 47 6.42 -6.60 9.38
CA PRO A 47 7.81 -6.89 9.01
C PRO A 47 8.08 -8.39 8.83
N ASP A 48 7.56 -9.22 9.74
CA ASP A 48 7.90 -10.64 9.83
C ASP A 48 6.75 -11.59 9.48
N LEU A 49 5.57 -11.08 9.15
CA LEU A 49 4.38 -11.90 8.89
C LEU A 49 3.91 -11.81 7.45
N PHE A 50 3.33 -12.91 6.96
CA PHE A 50 2.67 -13.03 5.65
C PHE A 50 3.57 -12.80 4.43
N GLN A 51 4.89 -12.89 4.61
CA GLN A 51 5.85 -12.85 3.50
C GLN A 51 5.56 -13.97 2.47
N PRO A 52 5.73 -13.71 1.16
CA PRO A 52 6.22 -12.45 0.57
C PRO A 52 5.12 -11.40 0.31
N PHE A 53 3.88 -11.63 0.73
CA PHE A 53 2.69 -10.85 0.38
C PHE A 53 2.49 -9.64 1.27
N GLY A 54 3.26 -8.58 1.01
CA GLY A 54 3.22 -7.33 1.77
C GLY A 54 4.56 -6.61 1.70
N GLY A 55 4.79 -5.70 2.65
CA GLY A 55 6.06 -4.97 2.76
C GLY A 55 6.26 -3.94 1.65
N PHE A 56 7.52 -3.70 1.31
CA PHE A 56 7.96 -2.63 0.42
C PHE A 56 8.82 -3.19 -0.74
N PRO A 57 9.00 -2.43 -1.84
CA PRO A 57 10.02 -2.73 -2.83
C PRO A 57 11.42 -2.87 -2.19
N ASP A 58 12.25 -3.71 -2.77
CA ASP A 58 13.61 -3.99 -2.31
C ASP A 58 14.43 -2.69 -2.27
N GLY A 59 15.17 -2.49 -1.16
CA GLY A 59 15.96 -1.29 -0.91
C GLY A 59 15.19 -0.11 -0.32
N VAL A 60 13.85 -0.17 -0.26
CA VAL A 60 13.07 0.82 0.50
C VAL A 60 13.17 0.50 1.99
N GLU A 61 13.63 1.47 2.77
CA GLU A 61 13.78 1.36 4.23
C GLU A 61 12.75 2.22 4.96
N VAL A 62 12.36 1.76 6.15
CA VAL A 62 11.58 2.58 7.08
C VAL A 62 12.54 3.49 7.83
N GLN A 63 12.37 4.81 7.66
CA GLN A 63 13.14 5.84 8.35
C GLN A 63 12.18 6.70 9.16
N ASP A 64 12.40 6.77 10.48
CA ASP A 64 11.55 7.51 11.42
C ASP A 64 10.05 7.24 11.26
N GLY A 65 9.69 5.97 11.04
CA GLY A 65 8.30 5.52 10.88
C GLY A 65 7.69 5.78 9.49
N HIS A 66 8.47 6.22 8.51
CA HIS A 66 8.01 6.53 7.16
C HIS A 66 8.81 5.78 6.10
N ILE A 67 8.19 5.59 4.93
CA ILE A 67 8.87 5.14 3.71
C ILE A 67 8.66 6.19 2.62
N VAL A 68 9.56 6.22 1.64
CA VAL A 68 9.38 6.99 0.40
C VAL A 68 8.97 6.02 -0.71
N MET A 69 7.85 6.32 -1.37
CA MET A 69 7.39 5.52 -2.51
C MET A 69 8.39 5.67 -3.67
N PRO A 70 8.97 4.58 -4.19
CA PRO A 70 9.80 4.65 -5.38
C PRO A 70 8.94 4.84 -6.63
N GLU A 71 9.49 5.47 -7.66
CA GLU A 71 8.85 5.69 -8.95
C GLU A 71 8.87 4.41 -9.80
N LEU A 72 8.04 3.43 -9.43
CA LEU A 72 7.85 2.18 -10.15
C LEU A 72 6.48 2.17 -10.86
N PRO A 73 6.39 1.64 -12.09
CA PRO A 73 5.11 1.50 -12.78
C PRO A 73 4.11 0.62 -12.03
N GLY A 74 2.82 0.94 -12.13
CA GLY A 74 1.75 0.14 -11.53
C GLY A 74 1.75 0.21 -10.00
N ILE A 75 1.51 -0.93 -9.34
CA ILE A 75 1.57 -1.01 -7.86
C ILE A 75 3.03 -1.08 -7.38
N GLY A 76 3.97 -1.46 -8.25
CA GLY A 76 5.39 -1.64 -7.91
C GLY A 76 5.73 -3.02 -7.37
N PHE A 77 4.93 -4.05 -7.68
CA PHE A 77 5.20 -5.43 -7.26
C PHE A 77 6.54 -5.96 -7.80
N GLU A 78 6.91 -5.56 -9.02
CA GLU A 78 8.17 -5.91 -9.68
C GLU A 78 9.40 -5.44 -8.92
N GLY A 79 9.25 -4.43 -8.05
CA GLY A 79 10.31 -3.95 -7.20
C GLY A 79 10.60 -4.83 -5.98
N LYS A 80 9.79 -5.86 -5.69
CA LYS A 80 9.97 -6.78 -4.55
C LYS A 80 10.22 -8.19 -5.08
N ALA A 81 11.49 -8.62 -5.07
CA ALA A 81 11.96 -9.77 -5.86
C ALA A 81 11.40 -11.13 -5.43
N ASP A 82 11.08 -11.32 -4.15
CA ASP A 82 10.43 -12.53 -3.65
C ASP A 82 8.93 -12.56 -4.03
N LEU A 83 8.23 -11.42 -3.96
CA LEU A 83 6.82 -11.31 -4.32
C LEU A 83 6.59 -11.47 -5.83
N ILE A 84 7.31 -10.73 -6.68
CA ILE A 84 7.10 -10.81 -8.13
C ILE A 84 7.39 -12.21 -8.69
N ARG A 85 8.31 -12.95 -8.06
CA ARG A 85 8.61 -14.33 -8.40
C ARG A 85 7.38 -15.22 -8.24
N GLU A 86 6.70 -15.14 -7.09
CA GLU A 86 5.47 -15.90 -6.86
C GLU A 86 4.36 -15.46 -7.84
N MET A 87 4.20 -14.15 -8.08
CA MET A 87 3.16 -13.66 -8.99
C MET A 87 3.32 -14.16 -10.43
N ARG A 88 4.55 -14.24 -10.95
CA ARG A 88 4.81 -14.74 -12.31
C ARG A 88 4.45 -16.21 -12.48
N THR A 89 4.60 -17.03 -11.43
CA THR A 89 4.20 -18.46 -11.48
C THR A 89 2.70 -18.67 -11.74
N LEU A 90 1.87 -17.64 -11.55
CA LEU A 90 0.42 -17.72 -11.68
C LEU A 90 -0.09 -17.46 -13.11
N SER A 91 0.72 -16.80 -13.94
CA SER A 91 0.32 -16.32 -15.27
C SER A 91 1.22 -16.79 -16.41
N ASP A 92 2.36 -17.39 -16.09
CA ASP A 92 3.25 -18.06 -17.05
C ASP A 92 2.74 -19.48 -17.36
#